data_AF-A0AAW6UDQ9-F1
#
_entry.id   AF-A0AAW6UDQ9-F1
#
_cell.length_a   1.000
_cell.length_b   1.000
_cell.length_c   1.000
_cell.angle_alpha   90.00
_cell.angle_beta   90.00
_cell.angle_gamma   90.00
#
_symmetry.space_group_name_H-M   'P 1'
#
loop_
_entity.id
_entity.type
_entity.pdbx_description
1 polymer ?
#
loop_
_entity_poly.entity_id
_entity_poly.type
_entity_poly.pdbx_seq_one_letter_code
_entity_poly.pdbx_strand_id
1 'polypeptide(L)'
;MKRLTFIIIFLFAILLTGCTKQKTEKIIEEISHNSNFEYELLTVVTEDITSKFNIMGGFGVETLIDANIDPYSVDINEYMLNNPTTYYEVTAYPDYVNGGSYITRISTSDPEIYIYDLSVGDEYTESEIIEYMRSLGFYPRDSISSIYVNERVWIRVYIEEGIIIKLVVEVEITNRTGIVY
;
A
#
# COMPACT_ATOMS: atom_id res chain seq x y z
N MET A 1 -29.48 -21.18 -29.84
CA MET A 1 -28.02 -21.32 -29.64
C MET A 1 -27.34 -20.01 -29.23
N LYS A 2 -27.48 -18.89 -29.97
CA LYS A 2 -26.81 -17.60 -29.64
C LYS A 2 -27.07 -17.06 -28.21
N ARG A 3 -28.26 -17.27 -27.63
CA ARG A 3 -28.59 -16.84 -26.25
C ARG A 3 -27.91 -17.66 -25.15
N LEU A 4 -27.64 -18.94 -25.39
CA LEU A 4 -26.98 -19.82 -24.42
C LEU A 4 -25.47 -19.49 -24.33
N THR A 5 -24.86 -19.16 -25.48
CA THR A 5 -23.46 -18.75 -25.56
C THR A 5 -23.19 -17.43 -24.81
N PHE A 6 -24.11 -16.46 -24.88
CA PHE A 6 -23.99 -15.20 -24.15
C PHE A 6 -24.02 -15.37 -22.62
N ILE A 7 -24.86 -16.27 -22.10
CA ILE A 7 -24.96 -16.53 -20.66
C ILE A 7 -23.68 -17.17 -20.12
N ILE A 8 -23.10 -18.10 -20.87
CA ILE A 8 -21.84 -18.79 -20.48
C ILE A 8 -20.67 -17.80 -20.47
N ILE A 9 -20.56 -16.92 -21.47
CA ILE A 9 -19.52 -15.89 -21.53
C ILE A 9 -19.67 -14.88 -20.38
N PHE A 10 -20.90 -14.50 -20.03
CA PHE A 10 -21.17 -13.58 -18.91
C PHE A 10 -20.85 -14.21 -17.55
N LEU A 11 -21.17 -15.50 -17.35
CA LEU A 11 -20.81 -16.23 -16.13
C LEU A 11 -19.29 -16.38 -15.99
N PHE A 12 -18.58 -16.60 -17.09
CA PHE A 12 -17.12 -16.68 -17.09
C PHE A 12 -16.48 -15.33 -16.73
N ALA A 13 -17.03 -14.21 -17.22
CA ALA A 13 -16.56 -12.88 -16.88
C ALA A 13 -16.73 -12.55 -15.37
N ILE A 14 -17.84 -12.98 -14.75
CA ILE A 14 -18.08 -12.79 -13.31
C ILE A 14 -17.14 -13.65 -12.46
N LEU A 15 -16.84 -14.88 -12.88
CA LEU A 15 -15.92 -15.76 -12.15
C LEU A 15 -14.47 -15.24 -12.18
N LEU A 16 -14.07 -14.56 -13.26
CA LEU A 16 -12.73 -14.00 -13.39
C LEU A 16 -12.51 -12.78 -12.47
N THR A 17 -13.53 -11.97 -12.18
CA THR A 17 -13.40 -10.80 -11.30
C THR A 17 -13.41 -11.16 -9.81
N GLY A 18 -14.11 -12.21 -9.41
CA GLY A 18 -14.11 -12.68 -8.02
C GLY A 18 -12.76 -13.29 -7.60
N CYS A 19 -12.05 -13.92 -8.53
CA CYS A 19 -10.80 -14.64 -8.24
C CYS A 19 -9.62 -13.69 -7.93
N THR A 20 -9.58 -12.49 -8.52
CA THR A 20 -8.49 -11.51 -8.30
C THR A 20 -8.61 -10.79 -6.95
N LYS A 21 -9.83 -10.47 -6.51
CA LYS A 21 -10.07 -9.87 -5.19
C LYS A 21 -9.62 -10.78 -4.05
N GLN A 22 -9.97 -12.07 -4.12
CA GLN A 22 -9.58 -13.06 -3.11
C GLN A 22 -8.05 -13.26 -3.04
N LYS A 23 -7.34 -13.16 -4.16
CA LYS A 23 -5.88 -13.22 -4.18
C LYS A 23 -5.24 -11.99 -3.53
N THR A 24 -5.74 -10.79 -3.84
CA THR A 24 -5.21 -9.53 -3.29
C THR A 24 -5.39 -9.49 -1.78
N GLU A 25 -6.57 -9.86 -1.27
CA GLU A 25 -6.84 -9.92 0.16
C GLU A 25 -5.93 -10.92 0.88
N LYS A 26 -5.64 -12.07 0.26
CA LYS A 26 -4.70 -13.05 0.82
C LYS A 26 -3.26 -12.51 0.92
N ILE A 27 -2.79 -11.77 -0.10
CA ILE A 27 -1.46 -11.14 -0.07
C ILE A 27 -1.39 -10.10 1.06
N ILE A 28 -2.46 -9.33 1.25
CA ILE A 28 -2.55 -8.33 2.31
C ILE A 28 -2.55 -8.98 3.70
N GLU A 29 -3.29 -10.08 3.87
CA GLU A 29 -3.29 -10.88 5.10
C GLU A 29 -1.88 -11.42 5.41
N GLU A 30 -1.17 -11.90 4.39
CA GLU A 30 0.21 -12.38 4.53
C GLU A 30 1.18 -11.26 4.93
N ILE A 31 1.11 -10.08 4.31
CA ILE A 31 1.91 -8.93 4.72
C ILE A 31 1.60 -8.56 6.17
N SER A 32 0.32 -8.49 6.53
CA SER A 32 -0.11 -8.09 7.87
C SER A 32 0.39 -9.07 8.94
N HIS A 33 0.37 -10.37 8.65
CA HIS A 33 0.92 -11.39 9.56
C HIS A 33 2.44 -11.28 9.74
N ASN A 34 3.13 -10.77 8.73
CA ASN A 34 4.59 -10.61 8.71
C ASN A 34 5.01 -9.15 8.83
N SER A 35 4.19 -8.27 9.40
CA SER A 35 4.54 -6.86 9.66
C SER A 35 4.03 -6.47 11.05
N ASN A 36 4.47 -5.33 11.57
CA ASN A 36 4.05 -4.84 12.90
C ASN A 36 3.46 -3.42 12.88
N PHE A 37 2.78 -3.06 11.80
CA PHE A 37 2.08 -1.77 11.72
C PHE A 37 1.01 -1.63 12.81
N GLU A 38 0.80 -0.40 13.32
CA GLU A 38 -0.34 -0.10 14.20
C GLU A 38 -1.68 -0.35 13.49
N TYR A 39 -1.75 0.01 12.19
CA TYR A 39 -2.91 -0.24 11.34
C TYR A 39 -2.47 -0.91 10.03
N GLU A 40 -3.18 -1.98 9.68
CA GLU A 40 -2.92 -2.80 8.50
C GLU A 40 -3.54 -2.19 7.24
N LEU A 41 -3.06 -2.62 6.06
CA LEU A 41 -3.73 -2.32 4.80
C LEU A 41 -5.18 -2.83 4.82
N LEU A 42 -6.08 -2.03 4.26
CA LEU A 42 -7.52 -2.23 4.25
C LEU A 42 -8.20 -2.18 5.62
N THR A 43 -7.52 -1.66 6.66
CA THR A 43 -8.20 -1.24 7.89
C THR A 43 -9.25 -0.19 7.56
N VAL A 44 -10.49 -0.41 8.02
CA VAL A 44 -11.58 0.56 7.91
C VAL A 44 -11.29 1.75 8.81
N VAL A 45 -11.27 2.94 8.24
CA VAL A 45 -10.99 4.18 8.98
C VAL A 45 -12.25 4.66 9.67
N THR A 46 -12.17 4.73 11.00
CA THR A 46 -13.24 5.13 11.91
C THR A 46 -12.85 6.39 12.68
N GLU A 47 -13.80 7.01 13.38
CA GLU A 47 -13.57 8.25 14.15
C GLU A 47 -12.53 8.08 15.27
N ASP A 48 -12.48 6.91 15.90
CA ASP A 48 -11.49 6.58 16.92
C ASP A 48 -10.06 6.45 16.35
N ILE A 49 -9.92 6.08 15.07
CA ILE A 49 -8.63 6.13 14.38
C ILE A 49 -8.29 7.57 14.03
N THR A 50 -9.19 8.28 13.33
CA THR A 50 -8.90 9.63 12.84
C THR A 50 -8.63 10.64 13.95
N SER A 51 -9.24 10.47 15.12
CA SER A 51 -8.99 11.32 16.31
C SER A 51 -7.56 11.25 16.86
N LYS A 52 -6.76 10.25 16.46
CA LYS A 52 -5.35 10.10 16.88
C LYS A 52 -4.36 10.79 15.94
N PHE A 53 -4.82 11.32 14.80
CA PHE A 53 -3.95 11.83 13.74
C PHE A 53 -4.32 13.26 13.34
N ASN A 54 -3.32 13.98 12.84
CA ASN A 54 -3.58 15.14 11.99
C ASN A 54 -3.93 14.65 10.59
N ILE A 55 -4.97 15.23 10.00
CA ILE A 55 -5.48 14.83 8.68
C ILE A 55 -5.12 15.89 7.66
N MET A 56 -4.38 15.49 6.63
CA MET A 56 -4.13 16.30 5.45
C MET A 56 -4.99 15.82 4.29
N GLY A 57 -5.98 16.63 3.90
CA GLY A 57 -6.86 16.32 2.77
C GLY A 57 -6.22 16.58 1.42
N GLY A 58 -6.49 15.71 0.45
CA GLY A 58 -6.12 15.84 -0.96
C GLY A 58 -7.24 15.42 -1.90
N PHE A 59 -7.01 15.46 -3.21
CA PHE A 59 -7.98 15.03 -4.21
C PHE A 59 -8.18 13.50 -4.15
N GLY A 60 -9.24 13.08 -3.47
CA GLY A 60 -9.63 11.67 -3.36
C GLY A 60 -8.79 10.84 -2.39
N VAL A 61 -7.89 11.47 -1.64
CA VAL A 61 -7.01 10.83 -0.66
C VAL A 61 -6.93 11.70 0.60
N GLU A 62 -6.97 11.07 1.76
CA GLU A 62 -6.63 11.70 3.03
C GLU A 62 -5.34 11.08 3.56
N THR A 63 -4.46 11.90 4.13
CA THR A 63 -3.23 11.41 4.76
C THR A 63 -3.36 11.58 6.27
N LEU A 64 -3.27 10.46 7.01
CA LEU A 64 -3.20 10.44 8.46
C LEU A 64 -1.73 10.54 8.88
N ILE A 65 -1.41 11.61 9.57
CA ILE A 65 -0.05 11.96 10.02
C ILE A 65 -0.07 12.05 11.54
N ASP A 66 0.99 11.59 12.21
CA ASP A 66 1.11 11.63 13.67
C ASP A 66 0.67 13.01 14.22
N ALA A 67 -0.12 13.00 15.30
CA ALA A 67 -0.70 14.22 15.85
C ALA A 67 0.33 15.26 16.31
N ASN A 68 1.58 14.86 16.54
CA ASN A 68 2.68 15.76 16.93
C ASN A 68 3.32 16.47 15.72
N ILE A 69 2.99 16.08 14.49
CA ILE A 69 3.51 16.67 13.26
C ILE A 69 2.43 17.57 12.66
N ASP A 70 2.70 18.87 12.53
CA ASP A 70 1.81 19.79 11.81
C ASP A 70 1.97 19.58 10.29
N PRO A 71 0.96 19.03 9.60
CA PRO A 71 1.06 18.64 8.20
C PRO A 71 1.19 19.82 7.23
N TYR A 72 0.94 21.06 7.68
CA TYR A 72 1.09 22.26 6.86
C TYR A 72 2.44 22.97 7.05
N SER A 73 3.24 22.49 8.00
CA SER A 73 4.54 23.09 8.35
C SER A 73 5.74 22.36 7.73
N VAL A 74 5.55 21.13 7.26
CA VAL A 74 6.61 20.27 6.73
C VAL A 74 6.19 19.56 5.46
N ASP A 75 7.15 19.27 4.56
CA ASP A 75 6.96 18.22 3.57
C ASP A 75 7.19 16.88 4.27
N ILE A 76 6.15 16.05 4.38
CA ILE A 76 6.22 14.78 5.11
C ILE A 76 7.28 13.84 4.53
N ASN A 77 7.55 13.87 3.22
CA ASN A 77 8.57 13.02 2.62
C ASN A 77 9.98 13.49 3.01
N GLU A 78 10.20 14.79 3.10
CA GLU A 78 11.48 15.36 3.56
C GLU A 78 11.65 15.15 5.07
N TYR A 79 10.59 15.33 5.86
CA TYR A 79 10.59 15.11 7.30
C TYR A 79 11.02 13.68 7.65
N MET A 80 10.49 12.69 6.92
CA MET A 80 10.80 11.27 7.11
C MET A 80 12.28 10.92 6.94
N LEU A 81 13.05 11.68 6.15
CA LEU A 81 14.47 11.39 5.93
C LEU A 81 15.30 11.53 7.21
N ASN A 82 14.85 12.36 8.15
CA ASN A 82 15.60 12.67 9.37
C ASN A 82 14.82 12.32 10.65
N ASN A 83 13.57 11.88 10.53
CA ASN A 83 12.70 11.60 11.66
C ASN A 83 11.98 10.27 11.44
N PRO A 84 12.17 9.28 12.33
CA PRO A 84 11.35 8.07 12.39
C PRO A 84 9.87 8.43 12.48
N THR A 85 9.08 8.05 11.48
CA THR A 85 7.63 8.25 11.49
C THR A 85 6.94 7.30 10.52
N THR A 86 5.65 7.08 10.77
CA THR A 86 4.74 6.41 9.85
C THR A 86 3.57 7.32 9.50
N TYR A 87 3.13 7.28 8.25
CA TYR A 87 1.88 7.90 7.84
C TYR A 87 1.06 6.93 7.00
N TYR A 88 -0.25 7.17 6.97
CA TYR A 88 -1.22 6.35 6.26
C TYR A 88 -1.92 7.20 5.20
N GLU A 89 -2.11 6.66 3.99
CA GLU A 89 -3.05 7.24 3.03
C GLU A 89 -4.35 6.44 3.03
N VAL A 90 -5.45 7.18 3.03
CA VAL A 90 -6.81 6.68 3.14
C VAL A 90 -7.54 7.02 1.86
N THR A 91 -8.09 5.99 1.21
CA THR A 91 -8.93 6.15 0.04
C THR A 91 -10.09 5.16 0.08
N ALA A 92 -11.00 5.29 -0.88
CA ALA A 92 -11.95 4.22 -1.14
C ALA A 92 -11.26 3.00 -1.75
N TYR A 93 -11.72 1.80 -1.42
CA TYR A 93 -11.21 0.54 -1.95
C TYR A 93 -12.34 -0.49 -2.19
N PRO A 94 -12.29 -1.28 -3.29
CA PRO A 94 -11.37 -1.13 -4.44
C PRO A 94 -11.71 0.09 -5.31
N ASP A 95 -12.88 0.69 -5.11
CA ASP A 95 -13.38 1.87 -5.81
C ASP A 95 -14.28 2.71 -4.87
N TYR A 96 -14.67 3.90 -5.34
CA TYR A 96 -15.53 4.84 -4.60
C TYR A 96 -16.99 4.39 -4.47
N VAL A 97 -17.44 3.40 -5.25
CA VAL A 97 -18.83 2.92 -5.16
C VAL A 97 -19.07 2.19 -3.83
N ASN A 98 -18.00 1.63 -3.25
CA ASN A 98 -18.05 0.94 -1.96
C ASN A 98 -18.28 1.89 -0.77
N GLY A 99 -18.03 3.21 -0.93
CA GLY A 99 -18.33 4.25 0.06
C GLY A 99 -17.55 4.20 1.39
N GLY A 100 -16.73 3.17 1.62
CA GLY A 100 -15.87 3.06 2.80
C GLY A 100 -14.53 3.76 2.62
N SER A 101 -13.96 4.22 3.73
CA SER A 101 -12.60 4.77 3.83
C SER A 101 -11.68 3.70 4.39
N TYR A 102 -10.62 3.36 3.66
CA TYR A 102 -9.69 2.30 4.02
C TYR A 102 -8.27 2.82 3.98
N ILE A 103 -7.41 2.33 4.86
CA ILE A 103 -5.97 2.53 4.72
C ILE A 103 -5.50 1.77 3.48
N THR A 104 -5.06 2.49 2.46
CA THR A 104 -4.62 1.89 1.18
C THR A 104 -3.14 2.04 0.92
N ARG A 105 -2.44 2.84 1.74
CA ARG A 105 -0.98 2.94 1.72
C ARG A 105 -0.46 3.22 3.12
N ILE A 106 0.66 2.58 3.43
CA ILE A 106 1.44 2.79 4.64
C ILE A 106 2.85 3.16 4.20
N SER A 107 3.42 4.19 4.80
CA SER A 107 4.76 4.68 4.49
C SER A 107 5.50 4.95 5.79
N THR A 108 6.64 4.28 5.99
CA THR A 108 7.42 4.35 7.24
C THR A 108 8.90 4.64 6.98
N SER A 109 9.47 5.48 7.85
CA SER A 109 10.91 5.68 8.09
C SER A 109 11.29 5.24 9.51
N ASP A 110 10.37 4.60 10.23
CA ASP A 110 10.58 4.13 11.60
C ASP A 110 11.35 2.78 11.58
N PRO A 111 12.54 2.70 12.19
CA PRO A 111 13.33 1.46 12.23
C PRO A 111 12.71 0.36 13.08
N GLU A 112 11.75 0.69 13.97
CA GLU A 112 11.06 -0.31 14.78
C GLU A 112 9.91 -1.00 14.01
N ILE A 113 9.57 -0.49 12.81
CA ILE A 113 8.53 -1.07 11.96
C ILE A 113 9.18 -1.89 10.84
N TYR A 114 8.71 -3.13 10.72
CA TYR A 114 9.16 -4.07 9.70
C TYR A 114 8.03 -4.48 8.75
N ILE A 115 8.43 -4.79 7.51
CA ILE A 115 7.60 -5.45 6.49
C ILE A 115 8.32 -6.74 6.10
N TYR A 116 7.70 -7.88 6.38
CA TYR A 116 8.40 -9.17 6.41
C TYR A 116 9.61 -9.10 7.33
N ASP A 117 10.82 -9.32 6.82
CA ASP A 117 12.06 -9.20 7.60
C ASP A 117 12.81 -7.90 7.28
N LEU A 118 12.19 -6.94 6.59
CA LEU A 118 12.81 -5.67 6.19
C LEU A 118 12.42 -4.55 7.13
N SER A 119 13.42 -3.84 7.65
CA SER A 119 13.27 -2.66 8.50
C SER A 119 14.12 -1.50 7.96
N VAL A 120 13.77 -0.28 8.36
CA VAL A 120 14.59 0.90 8.07
C VAL A 120 15.90 0.80 8.85
N GLY A 121 17.03 1.04 8.18
CA GLY A 121 18.37 0.86 8.73
C GLY A 121 19.03 -0.46 8.36
N ASP A 122 18.31 -1.43 7.80
CA ASP A 122 18.91 -2.67 7.34
C ASP A 122 19.82 -2.45 6.14
N GLU A 123 20.95 -3.19 6.11
CA GLU A 123 21.91 -3.16 5.01
C GLU A 123 21.54 -4.19 3.94
N TYR A 124 21.34 -3.72 2.72
CA TYR A 124 21.09 -4.55 1.55
C TYR A 124 21.67 -3.93 0.28
N THR A 125 22.23 -4.78 -0.57
CA THR A 125 22.43 -4.42 -1.98
C THR A 125 21.11 -4.47 -2.75
N GLU A 126 21.02 -3.71 -3.84
CA GLU A 126 19.85 -3.77 -4.74
C GLU A 126 19.56 -5.19 -5.24
N SER A 127 20.60 -6.00 -5.48
CA SER A 127 20.45 -7.38 -5.96
C SER A 127 19.84 -8.29 -4.89
N GLU A 128 20.26 -8.14 -3.62
CA GLU A 128 19.72 -8.92 -2.50
C GLU A 128 18.23 -8.61 -2.26
N ILE A 129 17.82 -7.33 -2.34
CA ILE A 129 16.40 -6.98 -2.24
C ILE A 129 15.60 -7.57 -3.41
N ILE A 130 16.12 -7.52 -4.64
CA ILE A 130 15.40 -8.11 -5.77
C ILE A 130 15.18 -9.62 -5.57
N GLU A 131 16.19 -10.34 -5.10
CA GLU A 131 16.09 -11.78 -4.83
C GLU A 131 15.13 -12.07 -3.66
N TYR A 132 15.22 -11.30 -2.58
CA TYR A 132 14.33 -11.41 -1.43
C TYR A 132 12.87 -11.17 -1.82
N MET A 133 12.57 -10.06 -2.51
CA MET A 133 11.21 -9.74 -2.94
C MET A 133 10.63 -10.80 -3.89
N ARG A 134 11.44 -11.35 -4.79
CA ARG A 134 11.04 -12.47 -5.66
C ARG A 134 10.69 -13.73 -4.87
N SER A 135 11.41 -14.00 -3.79
CA SER A 135 11.11 -15.15 -2.93
C SER A 135 9.73 -15.04 -2.26
N LEU A 136 9.26 -13.82 -2.03
CA LEU A 136 7.93 -13.47 -1.52
C LEU A 136 6.86 -13.37 -2.63
N GLY A 137 7.23 -13.65 -3.89
CA GLY A 137 6.32 -13.57 -5.04
C GLY A 137 6.11 -12.14 -5.56
N PHE A 138 6.88 -11.16 -5.11
CA PHE A 138 6.86 -9.80 -5.64
C PHE A 138 7.93 -9.63 -6.72
N TYR A 139 7.57 -9.00 -7.83
CA TYR A 139 8.46 -8.81 -8.97
C TYR A 139 8.71 -7.32 -9.23
N PRO A 140 9.93 -6.92 -9.61
CA PRO A 140 10.21 -5.54 -9.98
C PRO A 140 9.24 -5.08 -11.09
N ARG A 141 8.62 -3.91 -10.91
CA ARG A 141 7.68 -3.34 -11.89
C ARG A 141 8.40 -3.02 -13.21
N ASP A 142 9.64 -2.58 -13.11
CA ASP A 142 10.55 -2.33 -14.22
C ASP A 142 12.01 -2.57 -13.75
N SER A 143 12.99 -2.44 -14.65
CA SER A 143 14.38 -2.79 -14.38
C SER A 143 15.13 -1.82 -13.45
N ILE A 144 14.53 -0.69 -13.05
CA ILE A 144 15.20 0.39 -12.31
C ILE A 144 14.37 0.82 -11.08
N SER A 145 13.15 0.31 -10.93
CA SER A 145 12.25 0.74 -9.86
C SER A 145 12.57 0.04 -8.55
N SER A 146 12.54 0.84 -7.49
CA SER A 146 12.39 0.38 -6.11
C SER A 146 11.02 -0.24 -5.82
N ILE A 147 10.22 -0.54 -6.85
CA ILE A 147 8.81 -0.94 -6.75
C ILE A 147 8.68 -2.41 -7.14
N TYR A 148 8.14 -3.19 -6.21
CA TYR A 148 7.91 -4.62 -6.36
C TYR A 148 6.41 -4.90 -6.28
N VAL A 149 5.89 -5.68 -7.22
CA VAL A 149 4.45 -5.86 -7.45
C VAL A 149 4.07 -7.34 -7.34
N ASN A 150 2.98 -7.60 -6.64
CA ASN A 150 2.28 -8.89 -6.63
C ASN A 150 0.77 -8.60 -6.75
N GLU A 151 0.17 -8.95 -7.90
CA GLU A 151 -1.21 -8.61 -8.26
C GLU A 151 -1.44 -7.08 -8.13
N ARG A 152 -2.31 -6.65 -7.19
CA ARG A 152 -2.63 -5.24 -6.90
C ARG A 152 -1.89 -4.68 -5.69
N VAL A 153 -0.92 -5.41 -5.11
CA VAL A 153 -0.17 -4.96 -3.93
C VAL A 153 1.25 -4.60 -4.33
N TRP A 154 1.69 -3.40 -3.95
CA TRP A 154 3.01 -2.87 -4.29
C TRP A 154 3.78 -2.62 -3.00
N ILE A 155 5.04 -3.04 -2.99
CA ILE A 155 6.02 -2.71 -1.94
C ILE A 155 7.09 -1.85 -2.59
N ARG A 156 7.46 -0.74 -1.94
CA ARG A 156 8.57 0.10 -2.34
C ARG A 156 9.64 0.10 -1.27
N VAL A 157 10.87 -0.21 -1.68
CA VAL A 157 12.04 -0.25 -0.80
C VAL A 157 13.03 0.81 -1.28
N TYR A 158 13.16 1.89 -0.52
CA TYR A 158 14.09 2.97 -0.83
C TYR A 158 15.42 2.67 -0.15
N ILE A 159 16.49 2.57 -0.95
CA ILE A 159 17.84 2.27 -0.48
C ILE A 159 18.75 3.45 -0.84
N GLU A 160 19.53 3.92 0.11
CA GLU A 160 20.57 4.93 -0.08
C GLU A 160 21.88 4.39 0.51
N GLU A 161 22.95 4.40 -0.28
CA GLU A 161 24.27 3.88 0.12
C GLU A 161 24.24 2.44 0.69
N GLY A 162 23.29 1.61 0.23
CA GLY A 162 23.12 0.22 0.69
C GLY A 162 22.31 0.06 1.97
N ILE A 163 21.66 1.12 2.46
CA ILE A 163 20.83 1.11 3.65
C ILE A 163 19.38 1.42 3.28
N ILE A 164 18.42 0.65 3.80
CA ILE A 164 16.99 0.96 3.65
C ILE A 164 16.66 2.23 4.43
N ILE A 165 16.21 3.28 3.73
CA ILE A 165 15.84 4.57 4.35
C ILE A 165 14.33 4.75 4.50
N LYS A 166 13.54 4.00 3.74
CA LYS A 166 12.08 4.10 3.73
C LYS A 166 11.44 2.85 3.14
N LEU A 167 10.35 2.42 3.75
CA LEU A 167 9.50 1.34 3.27
C LEU A 167 8.09 1.87 3.00
N VAL A 168 7.49 1.41 1.90
CA VAL A 168 6.10 1.74 1.53
C VAL A 168 5.39 0.47 1.12
N VAL A 169 4.19 0.24 1.62
CA VAL A 169 3.27 -0.78 1.10
C VAL A 169 1.97 -0.10 0.68
N GLU A 170 1.49 -0.40 -0.52
CA GLU A 170 0.24 0.17 -1.04
C GLU A 170 -0.56 -0.86 -1.83
N VAL A 171 -1.88 -0.70 -1.82
CA VAL A 171 -2.78 -1.45 -2.69
C VAL A 171 -3.27 -0.55 -3.82
N GLU A 172 -3.20 -1.06 -5.05
CA GLU A 172 -3.67 -0.38 -6.24
C GLU A 172 -5.20 -0.20 -6.16
N ILE A 173 -5.64 1.06 -6.20
CA ILE A 173 -7.06 1.46 -6.21
C ILE A 173 -7.54 1.74 -7.63
N THR A 174 -8.80 1.42 -7.90
CA THR A 174 -9.44 1.69 -9.19
C THR A 174 -10.26 2.99 -9.10
N ASN A 175 -9.97 3.95 -10.00
CA ASN A 175 -10.61 5.27 -10.12
C ASN A 175 -10.40 6.25 -8.95
N ARG A 176 -9.23 6.89 -8.80
CA ARG A 176 -9.07 8.05 -7.90
C ARG A 176 -10.12 9.14 -8.21
N THR A 177 -10.84 9.65 -7.20
CA THR A 177 -11.80 10.74 -7.44
C THR A 177 -11.08 11.93 -8.09
N GLY A 178 -11.57 12.38 -9.25
CA GLY A 178 -11.00 13.51 -9.99
C GLY A 178 -10.07 13.15 -11.14
N ILE A 179 -9.73 11.87 -11.35
CA ILE A 179 -9.03 11.40 -12.56
C ILE A 179 -10.05 10.65 -13.43
N VAL A 180 -10.64 11.37 -14.38
CA VAL A 180 -11.46 10.79 -15.45
C VAL A 180 -10.51 10.48 -16.61
N TYR A 181 -10.41 9.21 -17.01
CA TYR A 181 -9.73 8.80 -18.26
C TYR A 181 -10.63 9.03 -19.47
#